data_AF-A0A1B2HQ79-F1
#
_entry.id   AF-A0A1B2HQ79-F1
#
_cell.length_a   1.000
_cell.length_b   1.000
_cell.length_c   1.000
_cell.angle_alpha   90.00
_cell.angle_beta   90.00
_cell.angle_gamma   90.00
#
_symmetry.space_group_name_H-M   'P 1'
#
loop_
_entity.id
_entity.type
_entity.pdbx_description
1 polymer ?
#
loop_
_entity_poly.entity_id
_entity_poly.type
_entity_poly.pdbx_seq_one_letter_code
_entity_poly.pdbx_strand_id
1 'polypeptide(L)'
;MSDWAHDLVHRMCEQVDETEAAVGERFPLYLHDGRWKTSARGSWTGGFWAGLLTLRELATGAGGVGPVRDRLDVWADADTVLRGMIFWYGSGAERLGLVAPRPSTAKVADSLAGDFDQELGAIPWGTALAADGPPVRADGAAGVVPLLEAHGHHDIARRHRDAHRSLDPDWPRGQAWLMLEPGRNFSLSTEDSSAVAIASVAFLKAGRRDEGERLLRSLPEGAEYDGMTGLKVVWGDFFTFLGAAVVTGLVPPDAW
;
A
#
# COMPACT_ATOMS: atom_id res chain seq x y z
N MET A 1 22.47 17.24 5.33
CA MET A 1 21.71 16.13 5.96
C MET A 1 20.24 16.33 5.59
N SER A 2 19.41 15.30 5.73
CA SER A 2 18.10 15.13 5.08
C SER A 2 16.97 16.00 5.68
N ASP A 3 17.16 17.31 5.76
CA ASP A 3 16.20 18.23 6.39
C ASP A 3 14.84 18.17 5.67
N TRP A 4 14.84 18.18 4.33
CA TRP A 4 13.64 18.04 3.51
C TRP A 4 12.78 16.80 3.80
N ALA A 5 13.41 15.67 4.17
CA ALA A 5 12.71 14.41 4.39
C ALA A 5 12.06 14.40 5.78
N HIS A 6 12.72 15.01 6.77
CA HIS A 6 12.11 15.24 8.09
C HIS A 6 10.97 16.25 7.98
N ASP A 7 11.11 17.31 7.19
CA ASP A 7 10.04 18.25 6.91
C ASP A 7 8.85 17.56 6.22
N LEU A 8 9.13 16.62 5.30
CA LEU A 8 8.08 15.82 4.65
C LEU A 8 7.38 14.91 5.66
N VAL A 9 8.11 14.23 6.55
CA VAL A 9 7.51 13.44 7.64
C VAL A 9 6.59 14.30 8.51
N HIS A 10 7.02 15.52 8.88
CA HIS A 10 6.19 16.43 9.67
C HIS A 10 4.90 16.80 8.94
N ARG A 11 4.99 17.22 7.67
CA ARG A 11 3.82 17.53 6.84
C ARG A 11 2.88 16.34 6.68
N MET A 12 3.42 15.14 6.52
CA MET A 12 2.60 13.93 6.42
C MET A 12 1.88 13.63 7.73
N CYS A 13 2.48 13.93 8.89
CA CYS A 13 1.78 13.81 10.18
C CYS A 13 0.60 14.80 10.25
N GLU A 14 0.82 16.07 9.90
CA GLU A 14 -0.24 17.09 9.84
C GLU A 14 -1.38 16.67 8.90
N GLN A 15 -1.03 16.13 7.73
CA GLN A 15 -2.00 15.65 6.75
C GLN A 15 -2.81 14.43 7.24
N VAL A 16 -2.17 13.52 7.99
CA VAL A 16 -2.87 12.40 8.63
C VAL A 16 -3.83 12.91 9.70
N ASP A 17 -3.43 13.89 10.51
CA ASP A 17 -4.28 14.50 11.54
C ASP A 17 -5.48 15.23 10.92
N GLU A 18 -5.27 16.01 9.85
CA GLU A 18 -6.35 16.66 9.09
C GLU A 18 -7.32 15.64 8.50
N THR A 19 -6.78 14.55 7.93
CA THR A 19 -7.59 13.48 7.36
C THR A 19 -8.41 12.77 8.43
N GLU A 20 -7.79 12.40 9.56
CA GLU A 20 -8.47 11.76 10.70
C GLU A 20 -9.59 12.65 11.24
N ALA A 21 -9.33 13.95 11.42
CA ALA A 21 -10.35 14.92 11.85
C ALA A 21 -11.51 15.04 10.86
N ALA A 22 -11.23 15.00 9.55
CA ALA A 22 -12.24 15.12 8.50
C ALA A 22 -13.13 13.88 8.34
N VAL A 23 -12.58 12.67 8.56
CA VAL A 23 -13.30 11.40 8.36
C VAL A 23 -13.89 10.81 9.64
N GLY A 24 -13.41 11.25 10.80
CA GLY A 24 -13.79 10.72 12.11
C GLY A 24 -13.56 9.21 12.19
N GLU A 25 -14.58 8.46 12.61
CA GLU A 25 -14.48 7.00 12.73
C GLU A 25 -14.52 6.26 11.37
N ARG A 26 -14.64 6.97 10.24
CA ARG A 26 -14.72 6.31 8.91
C ARG A 26 -13.33 6.18 8.31
N PHE A 27 -13.20 5.31 7.31
CA PHE A 27 -11.94 5.13 6.58
C PHE A 27 -11.91 6.01 5.33
N PRO A 28 -10.85 6.81 5.11
CA PRO A 28 -10.68 7.59 3.88
C PRO A 28 -10.43 6.68 2.67
N LEU A 29 -10.99 7.06 1.52
CA LEU A 29 -10.74 6.43 0.23
C LEU A 29 -9.99 7.39 -0.69
N TYR A 30 -10.66 8.49 -1.05
CA TYR A 30 -10.14 9.53 -1.93
C TYR A 30 -10.85 10.86 -1.65
N LEU A 31 -10.19 11.97 -1.95
CA LEU A 31 -10.73 13.32 -1.84
C LEU A 31 -11.36 13.73 -3.17
N HIS A 32 -12.62 14.19 -3.13
CA HIS A 32 -13.33 14.73 -4.28
C HIS A 32 -14.06 16.00 -3.87
N ASP A 33 -13.87 17.09 -4.63
CA ASP A 33 -14.44 18.42 -4.34
C ASP A 33 -14.22 18.88 -2.88
N GLY A 34 -12.99 18.70 -2.39
CA GLY A 34 -12.59 19.08 -1.03
C GLY A 34 -13.20 18.21 0.08
N ARG A 35 -13.85 17.09 -0.26
CA ARG A 35 -14.47 16.18 0.72
C ARG A 35 -13.96 14.76 0.56
N TRP A 36 -13.65 14.12 1.67
CA TRP A 36 -13.26 12.72 1.66
C TRP A 36 -14.46 11.83 1.35
N LYS A 37 -14.33 11.03 0.29
CA LYS A 37 -15.13 9.82 0.16
C LYS A 37 -14.62 8.81 1.17
N THR A 38 -15.56 8.24 1.93
CA THR A 38 -15.22 7.36 3.06
C THR A 38 -16.01 6.06 3.06
N SER A 39 -15.41 5.03 3.67
CA SER A 39 -16.03 3.72 3.93
C SER A 39 -16.24 3.50 5.43
N ALA A 40 -17.37 2.91 5.81
CA ALA A 40 -17.61 2.52 7.21
C ALA A 40 -16.69 1.37 7.67
N ARG A 41 -16.24 0.53 6.72
CA ARG A 41 -15.51 -0.72 6.97
C ARG A 41 -14.10 -0.74 6.38
N GLY A 42 -13.56 0.35 5.83
CA GLY A 42 -12.22 0.34 5.23
C GLY A 42 -12.17 0.17 3.72
N SER A 43 -13.03 -0.68 3.13
CA SER A 43 -12.82 -1.13 1.74
C SER A 43 -11.42 -1.78 1.57
N TRP A 44 -10.98 -1.99 0.33
CA TRP A 44 -9.63 -2.48 0.03
C TRP A 44 -8.50 -1.52 0.47
N THR A 45 -8.81 -0.23 0.64
CA THR A 45 -7.81 0.78 1.03
C THR A 45 -7.56 0.87 2.54
N GLY A 46 -8.37 0.19 3.36
CA GLY A 46 -8.32 0.32 4.82
C GLY A 46 -6.95 -0.02 5.43
N GLY A 47 -6.20 -0.92 4.80
CA GLY A 47 -4.83 -1.25 5.19
C GLY A 47 -3.86 -0.07 5.09
N PHE A 48 -3.99 0.77 4.04
CA PHE A 48 -3.15 1.97 3.89
C PHE A 48 -3.43 3.02 4.96
N TRP A 49 -4.70 3.18 5.35
CA TRP A 49 -5.05 4.08 6.45
C TRP A 49 -4.45 3.63 7.78
N ALA A 50 -4.54 2.34 8.10
CA ALA A 50 -3.85 1.78 9.27
C ALA A 50 -2.32 1.94 9.17
N GLY A 51 -1.74 1.79 7.98
CA GLY A 51 -0.32 2.05 7.73
C GLY A 51 0.07 3.51 7.99
N LEU A 52 -0.74 4.48 7.56
CA LEU A 52 -0.53 5.91 7.82
C LEU A 52 -0.55 6.23 9.32
N LEU A 53 -1.54 5.71 10.04
CA LEU A 53 -1.64 5.87 11.49
C LEU A 53 -0.43 5.26 12.21
N THR A 54 0.06 4.11 11.72
CA THR A 54 1.29 3.48 12.23
C THR A 54 2.50 4.40 12.04
N LEU A 55 2.67 4.97 10.83
CA LEU A 55 3.79 5.87 10.53
C LEU A 55 3.74 7.15 11.37
N ARG A 56 2.54 7.72 11.57
CA ARG A 56 2.33 8.86 12.47
C ARG A 56 2.67 8.50 13.91
N GLU A 57 2.21 7.35 14.40
CA GLU A 57 2.51 6.88 15.76
C GLU A 57 4.01 6.73 15.98
N LEU A 58 4.75 6.22 15.00
CA LEU A 58 6.21 6.14 15.06
C LEU A 58 6.87 7.52 15.07
N ALA A 59 6.40 8.44 14.23
CA ALA A 59 6.99 9.77 14.09
C ALA A 59 6.74 10.66 15.33
N THR A 60 5.59 10.50 15.98
CA THR A 60 5.10 11.42 17.02
C THR A 60 5.00 10.80 18.42
N GLY A 61 4.91 9.47 18.51
CA GLY A 61 4.59 8.74 19.73
C GLY A 61 3.10 8.80 20.12
N ALA A 62 2.20 9.28 19.26
CA ALA A 62 0.79 9.52 19.56
C ALA A 62 -0.19 8.91 18.53
N GLY A 63 -1.45 8.71 18.96
CA GLY A 63 -2.56 8.39 18.05
C GLY A 63 -2.62 6.93 17.59
N GLY A 64 -2.59 6.00 18.55
CA GLY A 64 -2.43 4.55 18.35
C GLY A 64 -3.36 3.89 17.32
N VAL A 65 -2.81 2.95 16.54
CA VAL A 65 -3.49 2.33 15.39
C VAL A 65 -4.43 1.14 15.71
N GLY A 66 -4.26 0.51 16.88
CA GLY A 66 -4.92 -0.77 17.23
C GLY A 66 -6.42 -0.85 16.89
N PRO A 67 -7.27 0.09 17.38
CA PRO A 67 -8.71 0.06 17.12
C PRO A 67 -9.09 0.15 15.64
N VAL A 68 -8.37 0.95 14.84
CA VAL A 68 -8.64 1.10 13.40
C VAL A 68 -8.25 -0.18 12.66
N ARG A 69 -7.10 -0.75 13.02
CA ARG A 69 -6.62 -2.00 12.44
C ARG A 69 -7.54 -3.19 12.76
N ASP A 70 -8.04 -3.31 13.99
CA ASP A 70 -8.92 -4.41 14.41
C ASP A 70 -10.25 -4.41 13.66
N ARG A 71 -10.78 -3.22 13.33
CA ARG A 71 -12.00 -3.09 12.53
C ARG A 71 -11.88 -3.66 11.11
N LEU A 72 -10.66 -3.87 10.60
CA LEU A 72 -10.44 -4.49 9.30
C LEU A 72 -10.68 -6.01 9.30
N ASP A 73 -10.81 -6.65 10.48
CA ASP A 73 -11.09 -8.09 10.58
C ASP A 73 -12.41 -8.50 9.93
N VAL A 74 -13.32 -7.56 9.72
CA VAL A 74 -14.55 -7.75 8.93
C VAL A 74 -14.28 -8.22 7.49
N TRP A 75 -13.06 -8.02 6.97
CA TRP A 75 -12.65 -8.47 5.64
C TRP A 75 -11.92 -9.82 5.64
N ALA A 76 -11.66 -10.45 6.78
CA ALA A 76 -10.85 -11.66 6.84
C ALA A 76 -11.41 -12.80 5.97
N ASP A 77 -12.75 -12.92 5.95
CA ASP A 77 -13.48 -13.96 5.20
C ASP A 77 -14.10 -13.44 3.89
N ALA A 78 -13.75 -12.24 3.45
CA ALA A 78 -14.27 -11.70 2.20
C ALA A 78 -13.65 -12.42 0.99
N ASP A 79 -14.48 -12.86 0.05
CA ASP A 79 -14.03 -13.45 -1.21
C ASP A 79 -13.41 -12.38 -2.12
N THR A 80 -12.15 -12.04 -1.85
CA THR A 80 -11.34 -11.18 -2.72
C THR A 80 -9.83 -11.32 -2.48
N VAL A 81 -9.06 -11.22 -3.55
CA VAL A 81 -7.59 -11.11 -3.52
C VAL A 81 -7.10 -9.85 -2.81
N LEU A 82 -7.93 -8.79 -2.76
CA LEU A 82 -7.60 -7.51 -2.13
C LEU A 82 -7.46 -7.58 -0.61
N ARG A 83 -7.83 -8.72 0.01
CA ARG A 83 -7.43 -9.03 1.39
C ARG A 83 -5.92 -8.91 1.58
N GLY A 84 -5.11 -9.21 0.56
CA GLY A 84 -3.67 -8.98 0.62
C GLY A 84 -3.32 -7.53 0.94
N MET A 85 -3.94 -6.55 0.28
CA MET A 85 -3.69 -5.13 0.56
C MET A 85 -4.17 -4.74 1.96
N ILE A 86 -5.36 -5.18 2.35
CA ILE A 86 -5.96 -4.84 3.65
C ILE A 86 -5.07 -5.34 4.80
N PHE A 87 -4.60 -6.58 4.72
CA PHE A 87 -3.88 -7.23 5.81
C PHE A 87 -2.38 -6.97 5.77
N TRP A 88 -1.75 -6.89 4.59
CA TRP A 88 -0.32 -6.54 4.50
C TRP A 88 -0.07 -5.12 4.99
N TYR A 89 -0.69 -4.12 4.37
CA TYR A 89 -0.44 -2.71 4.71
C TYR A 89 -0.99 -2.36 6.11
N GLY A 90 -2.06 -3.01 6.54
CA GLY A 90 -2.61 -2.86 7.89
C GLY A 90 -1.84 -3.58 9.00
N SER A 91 -0.87 -4.44 8.68
CA SER A 91 -0.06 -5.17 9.67
C SER A 91 1.23 -4.46 10.09
N GLY A 92 1.51 -3.26 9.56
CA GLY A 92 2.77 -2.54 9.82
C GLY A 92 3.12 -2.42 11.31
N ALA A 93 2.14 -2.04 12.14
CA ALA A 93 2.35 -1.91 13.58
C ALA A 93 2.63 -3.24 14.31
N GLU A 94 2.12 -4.37 13.80
CA GLU A 94 2.44 -5.70 14.34
C GLU A 94 3.88 -6.06 14.05
N ARG A 95 4.30 -5.82 12.81
CA ARG A 95 5.63 -6.15 12.32
C ARG A 95 6.71 -5.28 12.95
N LEU A 96 6.35 -4.05 13.32
CA LEU A 96 7.21 -3.11 14.04
C LEU A 96 7.12 -3.26 15.57
N GLY A 97 6.30 -4.21 16.07
CA GLY A 97 6.19 -4.52 17.49
C GLY A 97 5.48 -3.47 18.34
N LEU A 98 4.72 -2.55 17.72
CA LEU A 98 3.92 -1.54 18.43
C LEU A 98 2.66 -2.15 19.03
N VAL A 99 2.10 -3.17 18.39
CA VAL A 99 0.91 -3.90 18.84
C VAL A 99 1.12 -5.42 18.69
N ALA A 100 0.39 -6.20 19.48
CA ALA A 100 0.44 -7.66 19.39
C ALA A 100 -0.09 -8.16 18.03
N PRO A 101 0.52 -9.19 17.42
CA PRO A 101 0.03 -9.78 16.17
C PRO A 101 -1.44 -10.21 16.26
N ARG A 102 -2.24 -9.95 15.22
CA ARG A 102 -3.62 -10.42 15.20
C ARG A 102 -3.76 -11.79 14.54
N PRO A 103 -4.65 -12.67 15.03
CA PRO A 103 -4.89 -13.98 14.42
C PRO A 103 -5.38 -13.90 12.96
N SER A 104 -6.11 -12.85 12.61
CA SER A 104 -6.68 -12.67 11.27
C SER A 104 -5.64 -12.49 10.17
N THR A 105 -4.47 -11.90 10.45
CA THR A 105 -3.40 -11.73 9.45
C THR A 105 -2.90 -13.09 8.95
N ALA A 106 -2.55 -14.00 9.87
CA ALA A 106 -2.11 -15.35 9.51
C ALA A 106 -3.23 -16.16 8.84
N LYS A 107 -4.46 -16.12 9.39
CA LYS A 107 -5.63 -16.78 8.80
C LYS A 107 -5.86 -16.35 7.34
N VAL A 108 -5.73 -15.05 7.05
CA VAL A 108 -5.91 -14.53 5.70
C VAL A 108 -4.81 -15.00 4.75
N ALA A 109 -3.56 -15.03 5.20
CA ALA A 109 -2.46 -15.58 4.40
C ALA A 109 -2.71 -17.05 4.03
N ASP A 110 -3.11 -17.87 5.00
CA ASP A 110 -3.43 -19.29 4.78
C ASP A 110 -4.66 -19.48 3.87
N SER A 111 -5.70 -18.66 4.05
CA SER A 111 -6.88 -18.70 3.18
C SER A 111 -6.53 -18.31 1.75
N LEU A 112 -5.78 -17.22 1.55
CA LEU A 112 -5.35 -16.79 0.21
C LEU A 112 -4.48 -17.85 -0.47
N ALA A 113 -3.61 -18.52 0.28
CA ALA A 113 -2.84 -19.65 -0.23
C ALA A 113 -3.75 -20.81 -0.68
N GLY A 114 -4.81 -21.09 0.08
CA GLY A 114 -5.84 -22.08 -0.27
C GLY A 114 -6.67 -21.71 -1.51
N ASP A 115 -6.86 -20.40 -1.77
CA ASP A 115 -7.59 -19.87 -2.92
C ASP A 115 -6.76 -19.81 -4.21
N PHE A 116 -5.52 -20.31 -4.18
CA PHE A 116 -4.64 -20.31 -5.35
C PHE A 116 -5.16 -21.24 -6.46
N ASP A 117 -5.43 -20.65 -7.62
CA ASP A 117 -5.85 -21.39 -8.82
C ASP A 117 -4.62 -21.89 -9.59
N GLN A 118 -4.51 -23.23 -9.73
CA GLN A 118 -3.37 -23.88 -10.36
C GLN A 118 -3.30 -23.63 -11.87
N GLU A 119 -4.45 -23.48 -12.54
CA GLU A 119 -4.53 -23.25 -13.99
C GLU A 119 -4.19 -21.79 -14.32
N LEU A 120 -4.70 -20.85 -13.53
CA LEU A 120 -4.36 -19.43 -13.66
C LEU A 120 -2.94 -19.12 -13.16
N GLY A 121 -2.40 -19.95 -12.26
CA GLY A 121 -1.13 -19.69 -11.59
C GLY A 121 -1.18 -18.50 -10.63
N ALA A 122 -2.38 -18.09 -10.21
CA ALA A 122 -2.63 -16.90 -9.41
C ALA A 122 -3.87 -17.07 -8.53
N ILE A 123 -4.02 -16.19 -7.53
CA ILE A 123 -5.23 -16.08 -6.71
C ILE A 123 -6.24 -15.18 -7.43
N PRO A 124 -7.47 -15.67 -7.73
CA PRO A 124 -8.48 -14.89 -8.45
C PRO A 124 -9.02 -13.69 -7.67
N TRP A 125 -9.58 -12.71 -8.40
CA TRP A 125 -10.10 -11.45 -7.85
C TRP A 125 -11.17 -11.61 -6.77
N GLY A 126 -12.02 -12.63 -6.89
CA GLY A 126 -13.17 -12.89 -6.03
C GLY A 126 -14.41 -12.04 -6.35
N THR A 127 -15.46 -12.20 -5.53
CA THR A 127 -16.79 -11.60 -5.74
C THR A 127 -17.18 -10.52 -4.72
N ALA A 128 -16.41 -10.33 -3.66
CA ALA A 128 -16.76 -9.40 -2.57
C ALA A 128 -16.66 -7.91 -2.93
N LEU A 129 -15.96 -7.60 -4.03
CA LEU A 129 -15.82 -6.26 -4.62
C LEU A 129 -16.17 -6.35 -6.11
N ALA A 130 -16.38 -5.20 -6.78
CA ALA A 130 -16.82 -5.15 -8.17
C ALA A 130 -16.07 -6.17 -9.06
N ALA A 131 -16.83 -7.13 -9.60
CA ALA A 131 -16.32 -8.33 -10.25
C ALA A 131 -16.10 -8.14 -11.77
N ASP A 132 -16.45 -6.97 -12.33
CA ASP A 132 -16.24 -6.69 -13.74
C ASP A 132 -14.75 -6.65 -14.07
N GLY A 133 -14.32 -7.42 -15.07
CA GLY A 133 -12.93 -7.47 -15.54
C GLY A 133 -12.30 -8.87 -15.46
N PRO A 134 -11.00 -9.00 -15.80
CA PRO A 134 -10.31 -10.29 -15.80
C PRO A 134 -10.17 -10.87 -14.37
N PRO A 135 -9.99 -12.20 -14.26
CA PRO A 135 -9.87 -12.89 -12.97
C PRO A 135 -8.59 -12.54 -12.22
N VAL A 136 -7.54 -12.09 -12.92
CA VAL A 136 -6.27 -11.66 -12.32
C VAL A 136 -6.02 -10.20 -12.72
N ARG A 137 -5.64 -9.36 -11.75
CA ARG A 137 -5.45 -7.91 -11.92
C ARG A 137 -4.20 -7.46 -11.17
N ALA A 138 -3.53 -6.42 -11.65
CA ALA A 138 -2.24 -5.96 -11.09
C ALA A 138 -2.27 -5.74 -9.56
N ASP A 139 -3.37 -5.18 -9.04
CA ASP A 139 -3.57 -4.93 -7.60
C ASP A 139 -3.51 -6.22 -6.77
N GLY A 140 -3.83 -7.36 -7.36
CA GLY A 140 -3.76 -8.68 -6.71
C GLY A 140 -2.35 -9.06 -6.24
N ALA A 141 -1.28 -8.49 -6.79
CA ALA A 141 0.09 -8.79 -6.36
C ALA A 141 0.53 -7.96 -5.13
N ALA A 142 0.16 -6.68 -5.08
CA ALA A 142 0.83 -5.67 -4.26
C ALA A 142 0.79 -5.93 -2.75
N GLY A 143 -0.26 -6.59 -2.25
CA GLY A 143 -0.34 -7.02 -0.85
C GLY A 143 -0.25 -8.53 -0.65
N VAL A 144 -0.67 -9.34 -1.64
CA VAL A 144 -0.71 -10.80 -1.49
C VAL A 144 0.68 -11.42 -1.53
N VAL A 145 1.53 -11.03 -2.48
CA VAL A 145 2.89 -11.59 -2.59
C VAL A 145 3.64 -11.43 -1.27
N PRO A 146 3.78 -10.22 -0.71
CA PRO A 146 4.57 -10.09 0.50
C PRO A 146 3.87 -10.67 1.74
N LEU A 147 2.54 -10.69 1.80
CA LEU A 147 1.80 -11.38 2.87
C LEU A 147 2.07 -12.89 2.85
N LEU A 148 2.02 -13.53 1.68
CA LEU A 148 2.32 -14.94 1.54
C LEU A 148 3.78 -15.26 1.90
N GLU A 149 4.73 -14.43 1.43
CA GLU A 149 6.16 -14.57 1.77
C GLU A 149 6.39 -14.52 3.29
N ALA A 150 5.78 -13.55 3.97
CA ALA A 150 5.92 -13.37 5.42
C ALA A 150 5.31 -14.51 6.24
N HIS A 151 4.37 -15.27 5.65
CA HIS A 151 3.68 -16.39 6.29
C HIS A 151 4.12 -17.76 5.73
N GLY A 152 5.25 -17.83 5.02
CA GLY A 152 5.89 -19.09 4.61
C GLY A 152 5.34 -19.74 3.34
N HIS A 153 4.44 -19.07 2.62
CA HIS A 153 3.83 -19.57 1.38
C HIS A 153 4.66 -19.20 0.13
N HIS A 154 5.99 -19.39 0.20
CA HIS A 154 6.97 -18.90 -0.77
C HIS A 154 6.71 -19.35 -2.22
N ASP A 155 6.33 -20.62 -2.42
CA ASP A 155 6.10 -21.15 -3.77
C ASP A 155 4.85 -20.54 -4.42
N ILE A 156 3.80 -20.30 -3.64
CA ILE A 156 2.57 -19.66 -4.09
C ILE A 156 2.83 -18.18 -4.37
N ALA A 157 3.54 -17.50 -3.47
CA ALA A 157 3.94 -16.10 -3.64
C ALA A 157 4.74 -15.88 -4.94
N ARG A 158 5.73 -16.76 -5.20
CA ARG A 158 6.51 -16.76 -6.44
C ARG A 158 5.62 -16.92 -7.66
N ARG A 159 4.77 -17.95 -7.70
CA ARG A 159 3.92 -18.23 -8.87
C ARG A 159 2.91 -17.12 -9.12
N HIS A 160 2.26 -16.62 -8.07
CA HIS A 160 1.33 -15.50 -8.16
C HIS A 160 2.02 -14.26 -8.72
N ARG A 161 3.21 -13.91 -8.22
CA ARG A 161 4.03 -12.82 -8.75
C ARG A 161 4.37 -13.04 -10.22
N ASP A 162 4.81 -14.23 -10.60
CA ASP A 162 5.23 -14.53 -11.97
C ASP A 162 4.05 -14.45 -12.95
N ALA A 163 2.85 -14.87 -12.55
CA ALA A 163 1.62 -14.66 -13.32
C ALA A 163 1.33 -13.17 -13.54
N HIS A 164 1.56 -12.32 -12.54
CA HIS A 164 1.37 -10.86 -12.68
C HIS A 164 2.38 -10.20 -13.62
N ARG A 165 3.58 -10.77 -13.81
CA ARG A 165 4.55 -10.29 -14.81
C ARG A 165 4.10 -10.55 -16.24
N SER A 166 3.21 -11.51 -16.43
CA SER A 166 2.63 -11.84 -17.74
C SER A 166 1.33 -11.09 -18.06
N LEU A 167 0.78 -10.34 -17.10
CA LEU A 167 -0.35 -9.45 -17.36
C LEU A 167 0.08 -8.34 -18.31
N ASP A 168 -0.80 -8.01 -19.25
CA ASP A 168 -0.59 -7.06 -20.35
C ASP A 168 0.13 -5.77 -19.87
N PRO A 169 1.23 -5.35 -20.53
CA PRO A 169 1.96 -4.14 -20.18
C PRO A 169 1.12 -2.86 -20.21
N ASP A 170 -0.04 -2.82 -20.86
CA ASP A 170 -0.84 -1.59 -20.96
C ASP A 170 -1.55 -1.17 -19.65
N TRP A 171 -1.34 -1.87 -18.53
CA TRP A 171 -1.85 -1.47 -17.21
C TRP A 171 -0.88 -0.52 -16.49
N PRO A 172 -1.15 0.80 -16.39
CA PRO A 172 -0.17 1.79 -15.95
C PRO A 172 0.35 1.59 -14.52
N ARG A 173 -0.50 1.10 -13.60
CA ARG A 173 -0.15 0.88 -12.18
C ARG A 173 0.61 -0.42 -11.93
N GLY A 174 0.58 -1.34 -12.88
CA GLY A 174 1.20 -2.66 -12.81
C GLY A 174 2.64 -2.65 -13.27
N GLN A 175 3.22 -1.47 -13.46
CA GLN A 175 4.59 -1.31 -13.97
C GLN A 175 5.58 -0.89 -12.88
N ALA A 176 5.15 -0.62 -11.65
CA ALA A 176 6.08 -0.20 -10.59
C ALA A 176 7.18 -1.25 -10.33
N TRP A 177 6.87 -2.54 -10.45
CA TRP A 177 7.87 -3.61 -10.42
C TRP A 177 8.67 -3.74 -11.71
N LEU A 178 8.10 -3.37 -12.87
CA LEU A 178 8.86 -3.32 -14.12
C LEU A 178 9.95 -2.24 -14.07
N MET A 179 9.74 -1.13 -13.33
CA MET A 179 10.76 -0.10 -13.11
C MET A 179 12.00 -0.60 -12.34
N LEU A 180 11.87 -1.72 -11.63
CA LEU A 180 12.99 -2.37 -10.97
C LEU A 180 13.81 -3.25 -11.94
N GLU A 181 13.32 -3.51 -13.16
CA GLU A 181 14.04 -4.30 -14.15
C GLU A 181 15.21 -3.51 -14.76
N PRO A 182 16.44 -4.03 -14.72
CA PRO A 182 17.58 -3.39 -15.35
C PRO A 182 17.37 -3.20 -16.87
N GLY A 183 17.65 -2.01 -17.38
CA GLY A 183 17.71 -1.73 -18.82
C GLY A 183 16.41 -1.28 -19.49
N ARG A 184 15.29 -1.16 -18.77
CA ARG A 184 14.08 -0.51 -19.29
C ARG A 184 14.00 0.95 -18.82
N ASN A 185 13.89 1.87 -19.77
CA ASN A 185 13.58 3.28 -19.49
C ASN A 185 12.06 3.42 -19.36
N PHE A 186 11.58 3.67 -18.14
CA PHE A 186 10.19 4.02 -17.88
C PHE A 186 10.07 5.54 -17.72
N SER A 187 9.12 6.12 -18.44
CA SER A 187 8.66 7.48 -18.19
C SER A 187 7.45 7.39 -17.28
N LEU A 188 7.63 7.64 -15.98
CA LEU A 188 6.48 7.90 -15.13
C LEU A 188 5.88 9.25 -15.53
N SER A 189 4.56 9.28 -15.75
CA SER A 189 3.89 10.57 -15.81
C SER A 189 3.98 11.20 -14.42
N THR A 190 4.50 12.42 -14.34
CA THR A 190 4.49 13.22 -13.10
C THR A 190 3.07 13.60 -12.67
N GLU A 191 2.06 13.37 -13.52
CA GLU A 191 0.65 13.60 -13.22
C GLU A 191 0.08 12.52 -12.29
N ASP A 192 0.65 11.30 -12.27
CA ASP A 192 0.29 10.26 -11.31
C ASP A 192 1.30 10.22 -10.15
N SER A 193 1.15 11.17 -9.24
CA SER A 193 2.00 11.26 -8.05
C SER A 193 1.93 10.00 -7.18
N SER A 194 0.80 9.27 -7.16
CA SER A 194 0.70 8.02 -6.40
C SER A 194 1.60 6.93 -6.98
N ALA A 195 1.69 6.82 -8.31
CA ALA A 195 2.62 5.92 -8.98
C ALA A 195 4.08 6.31 -8.74
N VAL A 196 4.38 7.62 -8.73
CA VAL A 196 5.72 8.14 -8.40
C VAL A 196 6.11 7.81 -6.96
N ALA A 197 5.20 7.93 -6.00
CA ALA A 197 5.43 7.57 -4.59
C ALA A 197 5.69 6.07 -4.44
N ILE A 198 4.89 5.22 -5.09
CA ILE A 198 5.10 3.76 -5.11
C ILE A 198 6.47 3.41 -5.69
N ALA A 199 6.83 4.00 -6.83
CA ALA A 199 8.12 3.77 -7.48
C ALA A 199 9.30 4.24 -6.62
N SER A 200 9.16 5.37 -5.93
CA SER A 200 10.16 5.85 -4.97
C SER A 200 10.44 4.80 -3.89
N VAL A 201 9.39 4.29 -3.24
CA VAL A 201 9.52 3.24 -2.22
C VAL A 201 10.15 1.98 -2.81
N ALA A 202 9.77 1.59 -4.02
CA ALA A 202 10.35 0.43 -4.69
C ALA A 202 11.88 0.57 -4.90
N PHE A 203 12.35 1.74 -5.35
CA PHE A 203 13.79 2.00 -5.49
C PHE A 203 14.52 2.02 -4.14
N LEU A 204 13.92 2.61 -3.10
CA LEU A 204 14.47 2.61 -1.75
C LEU A 204 14.64 1.18 -1.22
N LYS A 205 13.63 0.32 -1.41
CA LYS A 205 13.69 -1.11 -1.05
C LYS A 205 14.75 -1.88 -1.82
N ALA A 206 15.00 -1.51 -3.07
CA ALA A 206 16.05 -2.11 -3.91
C ALA A 206 17.46 -1.58 -3.61
N GLY A 207 17.64 -0.72 -2.60
CA GLY A 207 18.93 -0.09 -2.27
C GLY A 207 19.35 1.03 -3.23
N ARG A 208 18.48 1.42 -4.17
CA ARG A 208 18.70 2.50 -5.15
C ARG A 208 18.26 3.84 -4.58
N ARG A 209 18.97 4.26 -3.53
CA ARG A 209 18.58 5.39 -2.68
C ARG A 209 18.46 6.71 -3.45
N ASP A 210 19.43 7.00 -4.31
CA ASP A 210 19.44 8.25 -5.07
C ASP A 210 18.24 8.36 -6.02
N GLU A 211 17.88 7.28 -6.71
CA GLU A 211 16.66 7.23 -7.54
C GLU A 211 15.40 7.42 -6.72
N GLY A 212 15.29 6.72 -5.59
CA GLY A 212 14.15 6.83 -4.68
C GLY A 212 13.95 8.25 -4.16
N GLU A 213 15.01 8.88 -3.66
CA GLU A 213 14.97 10.26 -3.18
C GLU A 213 14.65 11.27 -4.30
N ARG A 214 15.19 11.07 -5.51
CA ARG A 214 14.87 11.94 -6.66
C ARG A 214 13.38 11.92 -7.00
N LEU A 215 12.77 10.73 -7.04
CA LEU A 215 11.33 10.62 -7.31
C LEU A 215 10.50 11.23 -6.16
N LEU A 216 10.86 10.97 -4.91
CA LEU A 216 10.12 11.51 -3.76
C LEU A 216 10.12 13.05 -3.75
N ARG A 217 11.25 13.67 -4.09
CA ARG A 217 11.37 15.14 -4.22
C ARG A 217 10.60 15.73 -5.40
N SER A 218 10.27 14.91 -6.40
CA SER A 218 9.49 15.35 -7.56
C SER A 218 7.99 15.38 -7.29
N LEU A 219 7.54 14.78 -6.18
CA LEU A 219 6.14 14.80 -5.78
C LEU A 219 5.71 16.24 -5.49
N PRO A 220 4.60 16.70 -6.08
CA PRO A 220 4.08 18.04 -5.83
C PRO A 220 3.60 18.18 -4.38
N GLU A 221 3.82 19.36 -3.79
CA GLU A 221 3.37 19.64 -2.42
C GLU A 221 1.83 19.52 -2.31
N GLY A 222 1.35 18.65 -1.43
CA GLY A 222 -0.07 18.47 -1.12
C GLY A 222 -0.92 17.75 -2.17
N ALA A 223 -0.31 17.31 -3.28
CA ALA A 223 -0.98 16.88 -4.50
C ALA A 223 -0.73 15.39 -4.79
N GLU A 224 -1.27 14.53 -3.93
CA GLU A 224 -1.12 13.07 -4.04
C GLU A 224 -2.23 12.46 -4.90
N TYR A 225 -2.30 12.93 -6.14
CA TYR A 225 -3.24 12.50 -7.15
C TYR A 225 -2.89 11.14 -7.74
N ASP A 226 -3.95 10.38 -7.97
CA ASP A 226 -3.95 9.19 -8.78
C ASP A 226 -4.23 9.53 -10.26
N GLY A 227 -3.38 9.08 -11.17
CA GLY A 227 -3.43 9.50 -12.59
C GLY A 227 -4.67 9.01 -13.35
N MET A 228 -5.35 7.98 -12.85
CA MET A 228 -6.58 7.48 -13.46
C MET A 228 -7.82 8.26 -13.00
N THR A 229 -7.83 8.69 -11.75
CA THR A 229 -8.98 9.37 -11.14
C THR A 229 -8.84 10.89 -11.10
N GLY A 230 -7.62 11.41 -11.13
CA GLY A 230 -7.32 12.83 -10.88
C GLY A 230 -7.62 13.25 -9.43
N LEU A 231 -7.76 12.30 -8.51
CA LEU A 231 -8.18 12.53 -7.13
C LEU A 231 -7.05 12.24 -6.16
N LYS A 232 -7.02 12.97 -5.04
CA LYS A 232 -6.12 12.64 -3.93
C LYS A 232 -6.55 11.35 -3.27
N VAL A 233 -5.63 10.44 -3.00
CA VAL A 233 -5.94 9.05 -2.61
C VAL A 233 -5.14 8.60 -1.39
N VAL A 234 -5.77 7.85 -0.49
CA VAL A 234 -5.13 7.43 0.78
C VAL A 234 -3.88 6.58 0.60
N TRP A 235 -3.78 5.79 -0.47
CA TRP A 235 -2.58 5.00 -0.74
C TRP A 235 -1.42 5.86 -1.26
N GLY A 236 -1.71 6.97 -1.95
CA GLY A 236 -0.69 7.96 -2.33
C GLY A 236 -0.01 8.48 -1.08
N ASP A 237 -0.82 9.02 -0.16
CA ASP A 237 -0.39 9.51 1.16
C ASP A 237 0.47 8.45 1.88
N PHE A 238 0.01 7.20 1.89
CA PHE A 238 0.76 6.11 2.52
C PHE A 238 2.16 5.93 1.91
N PHE A 239 2.29 5.83 0.59
CA PHE A 239 3.58 5.59 -0.05
C PHE A 239 4.51 6.81 0.02
N THR A 240 3.97 8.03 -0.01
CA THR A 240 4.74 9.27 0.21
C THR A 240 5.33 9.29 1.62
N PHE A 241 4.51 9.03 2.64
CA PHE A 241 4.98 9.00 4.02
C PHE A 241 5.96 7.84 4.25
N LEU A 242 5.68 6.65 3.72
CA LEU A 242 6.60 5.50 3.82
C LEU A 242 7.96 5.81 3.20
N GLY A 243 8.00 6.41 2.00
CA GLY A 243 9.24 6.81 1.36
C GLY A 243 10.04 7.80 2.21
N ALA A 244 9.36 8.81 2.78
CA ALA A 244 9.99 9.78 3.66
C ALA A 244 10.54 9.12 4.94
N ALA A 245 9.76 8.21 5.54
CA ALA A 245 10.14 7.48 6.75
C ALA A 245 11.36 6.56 6.53
N VAL A 246 11.47 5.93 5.35
CA VAL A 246 12.67 5.14 4.99
C VAL A 246 13.88 6.04 4.78
N VAL A 247 13.71 7.22 4.16
CA VAL A 247 14.79 8.17 3.94
C VAL A 247 15.30 8.75 5.27
N THR A 248 14.43 9.07 6.21
CA THR A 248 14.82 9.57 7.54
C THR A 248 15.35 8.47 8.45
N GLY A 249 15.13 7.19 8.11
CA GLY A 249 15.48 6.05 8.97
C GLY A 249 14.49 5.82 10.10
N LEU A 250 13.30 6.45 10.05
CA LEU A 250 12.20 6.19 10.97
C LEU A 250 11.76 4.71 10.91
N VAL A 251 11.79 4.12 9.71
CA VAL A 251 11.53 2.69 9.49
C VAL A 251 12.59 2.11 8.55
N PRO A 252 12.90 0.81 8.67
CA PRO A 252 13.77 0.15 7.71
C PRO A 252 13.04 -0.02 6.36
N PRO A 253 13.77 -0.15 5.22
CA PRO A 253 13.15 -0.32 3.91
C PRO A 253 12.17 -1.50 3.81
N ASP A 254 12.38 -2.57 4.57
CA ASP A 254 11.58 -3.81 4.57
C ASP A 254 10.42 -3.82 5.59
N ALA A 255 10.11 -2.69 6.20
CA ALA A 255 9.01 -2.56 7.17
C ALA A 255 7.62 -2.90 6.60
N TRP A 256 7.42 -2.68 5.29
CA TRP A 256 6.25 -3.05 4.49
C TRP A 256 6.67 -3.73 3.20
#